data_AF-A0A4W6DNK8-F1
#
_entry.id   AF-A0A4W6DNK8-F1
#
_cell.length_a   1.000
_cell.length_b   1.000
_cell.length_c   1.000
_cell.angle_alpha   90.00
_cell.angle_beta   90.00
_cell.angle_gamma   90.00
#
_symmetry.space_group_name_H-M   'P 1'
#
loop_
_entity.id
_entity.type
_entity.pdbx_description
1 polymer ?
#
loop_
_entity_poly.entity_id
_entity_poly.type
_entity_poly.pdbx_seq_one_letter_code
_entity_poly.pdbx_strand_id
1 'polypeptide(L)' 'MSSERKALLEKAYPEVLSFCRSLGLVFEVVDLRWGIRNVTSGDHESCETFLQEIESCKRISAGPAFVVSLSSSLKFDV' A
#
# COMPACT_ATOMS: atom_id res chain seq x y z
N MET A 1 14.41 -2.76 -7.62
CA MET A 1 13.37 -1.95 -6.94
C MET A 1 12.92 -0.75 -7.82
N SER A 2 12.76 -0.96 -9.13
CA SER A 2 12.25 0.07 -10.05
C SER A 2 11.18 -0.49 -10.99
N SER A 3 11.31 -1.75 -11.43
CA SER A 3 10.34 -2.47 -12.26
C SER A 3 8.99 -2.64 -11.59
N GLU A 4 8.94 -3.10 -10.34
CA GLU A 4 7.68 -3.33 -9.62
C GLU A 4 6.97 -2.01 -9.33
N ARG A 5 7.72 -1.01 -8.84
CA ARG A 5 7.17 0.33 -8.59
C ARG A 5 6.69 0.99 -9.89
N LYS A 6 7.41 0.80 -11.00
CA LYS A 6 6.98 1.26 -12.32
C LYS A 6 5.69 0.57 -12.77
N ALA A 7 5.59 -0.75 -12.59
CA ALA A 7 4.36 -1.48 -12.91
C ALA A 7 3.16 -1.01 -12.07
N LEU A 8 3.37 -0.71 -10.78
CA LEU A 8 2.31 -0.13 -9.94
C LEU A 8 1.85 1.24 -10.47
N LEU A 9 2.79 2.14 -10.76
CA LEU A 9 2.49 3.50 -11.22
C LEU A 9 1.84 3.52 -12.62
N GLU A 10 2.35 2.71 -13.55
CA GLU A 10 1.93 2.76 -14.95
C GLU A 10 0.70 1.89 -15.25
N LYS A 11 0.43 0.85 -14.45
CA LYS A 11 -0.65 -0.11 -14.71
C LYS A 11 -1.65 -0.19 -13.57
N ALA A 12 -1.20 -0.58 -12.38
CA ALA A 12 -2.12 -0.90 -11.29
C ALA A 12 -2.85 0.34 -10.74
N TYR A 13 -2.16 1.45 -10.48
CA TYR A 13 -2.77 2.65 -9.89
C TYR A 13 -3.84 3.27 -10.80
N PRO A 14 -3.63 3.43 -12.12
CA PRO A 14 -4.69 3.88 -13.03
C PRO A 14 -5.95 3.01 -12.99
N GLU A 15 -5.79 1.68 -12.96
CA GLU A 15 -6.91 0.73 -12.93
C GLU A 15 -7.70 0.83 -11.62
N VAL A 16 -6.99 0.82 -10.47
CA VAL A 16 -7.62 0.94 -9.15
C VAL A 16 -8.27 2.31 -8.96
N LEU A 17 -7.63 3.39 -9.44
CA LEU A 17 -8.20 4.74 -9.43
C LEU A 17 -9.52 4.78 -10.21
N SER A 18 -9.57 4.20 -11.41
CA SER A 18 -10.78 4.12 -12.23
C SER A 18 -11.90 3.35 -11.52
N PHE A 19 -11.55 2.22 -10.90
CA PHE A 19 -12.48 1.42 -10.11
C PHE A 19 -13.02 2.16 -8.88
N CYS A 20 -12.18 2.82 -8.09
CA CYS A 20 -12.65 3.63 -6.96
C CYS A 20 -13.55 4.77 -7.42
N ARG A 21 -13.19 5.46 -8.51
CA ARG A 21 -14.01 6.54 -9.07
C ARG A 21 -15.38 6.07 -9.55
N SER A 22 -15.48 4.88 -10.15
CA SER A 22 -16.78 4.33 -10.56
C SER A 22 -17.70 4.02 -9.38
N LEU A 23 -17.13 3.82 -8.18
CA LEU A 23 -17.84 3.65 -6.93
C LEU A 23 -18.08 4.98 -6.17
N GLY A 24 -17.66 6.13 -6.72
CA GLY A 24 -17.74 7.43 -6.04
C GLY A 24 -16.73 7.60 -4.89
N LEU A 25 -15.67 6.79 -4.87
CA LEU A 25 -14.62 6.80 -3.84
C LEU A 25 -13.37 7.57 -4.31
N VAL A 26 -12.65 8.13 -3.34
CA VAL A 26 -11.31 8.68 -3.54
C VAL A 26 -10.28 7.55 -3.41
N PHE A 27 -9.30 7.53 -4.31
CA PHE A 27 -8.17 6.61 -4.22
C PHE A 27 -6.96 7.32 -3.62
N GLU A 28 -6.44 6.77 -2.52
CA GLU A 28 -5.25 7.26 -1.85
C GLU A 28 -4.17 6.17 -1.79
N VAL A 29 -2.92 6.57 -1.92
CA VAL A 29 -1.76 5.67 -1.89
C VAL A 29 -0.88 6.04 -0.71
N VAL A 30 -0.62 5.07 0.17
CA VAL A 30 0.30 5.20 1.30
C VAL A 30 1.51 4.29 1.05
N ASP A 31 2.71 4.87 0.85
CA ASP A 31 3.97 4.09 0.82
C ASP A 31 4.55 4.07 2.24
N LEU A 32 4.35 2.96 2.94
CA LEU A 32 4.82 2.75 4.31
C LEU A 32 6.35 2.94 4.45
N ARG A 33 7.13 2.72 3.38
CA ARG A 33 8.59 2.91 3.42
C ARG A 33 9.00 4.36 3.21
N TRP A 34 8.08 5.23 2.77
CA TRP A 34 8.35 6.63 2.54
C TRP A 34 8.11 7.44 3.82
N GLY A 35 9.18 7.96 4.41
CA GLY A 35 9.10 8.82 5.61
C GLY A 35 9.59 8.17 6.89
N ILE A 36 9.81 6.86 6.93
CA ILE A 36 10.48 6.20 8.06
C ILE A 36 11.98 6.24 7.85
N ARG A 37 12.63 7.25 8.46
CA ARG A 37 14.09 7.36 8.49
C ARG A 37 14.61 6.35 9.53
N ASN A 38 15.49 5.44 9.10
CA ASN A 38 16.18 4.41 9.91
C ASN A 38 15.38 3.16 10.31
N VAL A 39 14.76 2.46 9.36
CA VAL A 39 14.48 1.03 9.56
C VAL A 39 15.69 0.24 9.07
N THR A 40 16.55 -0.18 9.99
CA THR A 40 17.53 -1.23 9.70
C THR A 40 16.77 -2.53 9.44
N SER A 41 17.15 -3.25 8.39
CA SER A 41 16.55 -4.54 8.04
C SER A 41 16.73 -5.53 9.19
N GLY A 42 15.66 -5.78 9.97
CA GLY A 42 15.68 -6.71 11.11
C GLY A 42 14.89 -6.26 12.35
N ASP A 43 14.46 -4.99 12.42
CA ASP A 43 13.82 -4.48 13.64
C ASP A 43 12.32 -4.83 13.71
N HIS A 44 11.95 -5.68 14.67
CA HIS A 44 10.57 -6.09 14.97
C HIS A 44 9.64 -4.88 15.23
N GLU A 45 10.18 -3.83 15.85
CA GLU A 45 9.50 -2.57 16.18
C GLU A 45 8.96 -1.83 14.94
N SER A 46 9.66 -1.94 13.80
CA SER A 46 9.20 -1.30 12.56
C SER A 46 8.02 -2.05 11.95
N CYS A 47 7.97 -3.38 12.12
CA CYS A 47 6.84 -4.19 11.66
C CYS A 47 5.55 -3.86 12.41
N GLU A 48 5.59 -3.64 13.72
CA GLU A 48 4.39 -3.25 14.48
C GLU A 48 3.84 -1.91 14.02
N THR A 49 4.72 -0.93 13.77
CA THR A 49 4.32 0.38 13.24
C THR A 49 3.63 0.26 11.88
N PHE A 50 4.16 -0.59 10.98
CA PHE A 50 3.51 -0.85 9.70
C PHE A 50 2.14 -1.52 9.84
N LEU A 51 2.00 -2.47 10.76
CA LEU A 51 0.73 -3.15 11.01
C LEU A 51 -0.32 -2.20 11.58
N GLN A 52 0.06 -1.30 12.49
CA GLN A 52 -0.83 -0.27 13.03
C GLN A 52 -1.30 0.71 11.95
N GLU A 53 -0.43 1.09 11.02
CA GLU A 53 -0.79 1.96 9.90
C GLU A 53 -1.74 1.24 8.93
N ILE A 54 -1.48 -0.03 8.62
CA ILE A 54 -2.40 -0.86 7.81
C ILE A 54 -3.77 -0.94 8.48
N GLU A 55 -3.84 -1.20 9.78
CA GLU A 55 -5.11 -1.27 10.52
C GLU A 55 -5.83 0.08 10.51
N SER A 56 -5.10 1.18 10.66
CA SER A 56 -5.66 2.53 10.60
C SER A 56 -6.23 2.82 9.21
N CYS A 57 -5.49 2.53 8.14
CA CYS A 57 -5.95 2.63 6.75
C CYS A 57 -7.22 1.82 6.51
N LYS A 58 -7.29 0.58 7.01
CA LYS A 58 -8.49 -0.27 6.91
C LYS A 58 -9.68 0.32 7.66
N ARG A 59 -9.45 0.89 8.85
CA ARG A 59 -10.51 1.49 9.68
C ARG A 59 -11.10 2.77 9.06
N ILE A 60 -10.27 3.61 8.43
CA ILE A 60 -10.71 4.87 7.83
C ILE A 60 -11.24 4.71 6.40
N SER A 61 -10.89 3.61 5.72
CA SER A 61 -11.33 3.37 4.35
C SER A 61 -12.85 3.25 4.28
N ALA A 62 -13.47 4.07 3.43
CA ALA A 62 -14.89 4.00 3.13
C ALA A 62 -15.25 2.88 2.12
N GLY A 63 -14.24 2.14 1.61
CA GLY A 63 -14.41 1.12 0.58
C GLY A 63 -13.29 0.08 0.61
N PRO A 64 -12.97 -0.56 -0.53
CA PRO A 64 -11.99 -1.64 -0.58
C PRO A 64 -10.59 -1.15 -0.18
N ALA A 65 -9.93 -1.89 0.71
CA ALA A 65 -8.57 -1.61 1.17
C ALA A 65 -7.61 -2.64 0.56
N PHE A 66 -6.61 -2.19 -0.19
CA PHE A 66 -5.65 -3.06 -0.85
C PHE A 66 -4.29 -2.95 -0.18
N VAL A 67 -3.74 -4.07 0.29
CA VAL A 67 -2.37 -4.12 0.81
C VAL A 67 -1.48 -4.87 -0.17
N VAL A 68 -0.37 -4.25 -0.56
CA VAL A 68 0.61 -4.84 -1.48
C VAL A 68 1.97 -4.92 -0.80
N SER A 69 2.48 -6.14 -0.68
CA SER A 69 3.86 -6.38 -0.23
C SER A 69 4.77 -6.64 -1.43
N LEU A 70 5.81 -5.83 -1.57
CA LEU A 70 6.85 -5.98 -2.60
C LEU A 70 7.94 -6.93 -2.09
N SER A 71 7.60 -8.21 -1.99
CA SER A 71 8.52 -9.34 -1.84
C SER A 71 8.73 -10.00 -3.22
N SER A 72 9.64 -10.97 -3.35
CA SER A 72 9.84 -11.78 -4.57
C SER A 72 8.58 -12.53 -5.05
N SER A 73 7.47 -12.43 -4.32
CA SER A 73 6.13 -12.83 -4.74
C SER A 73 5.15 -11.72 -4.37
N LEU A 74 4.58 -11.02 -5.36
CA LEU A 74 3.50 -10.06 -5.12
C LEU A 74 2.29 -10.80 -4.56
N LYS A 75 1.81 -10.35 -3.40
CA LYS A 75 0.53 -10.76 -2.83
C LYS A 75 -0.35 -9.52 -2.66
N PHE A 76 -1.63 -9.70 -2.95
CA PHE A 76 -2.68 -8.73 -2.68
C PHE A 76 -3.57 -9.31 -1.58
N ASP A 77 -3.72 -8.57 -0.49
CA ASP A 77 -4.75 -8.85 0.52
C ASP A 77 -5.83 -7.77 0.38
N VAL A 78 -7.09 -8.22 0.23
CA VAL A 78 -8.32 -7.41 0.12
C VAL A 78 -9.10 -7.51 1.41
#